data_AF-A0A1I0Q4B4-F1
#
_entry.id   AF-A0A1I0Q4B4-F1
#
_cell.length_a   1.000
_cell.length_b   1.000
_cell.length_c   1.000
_cell.angle_alpha   90.00
_cell.angle_beta   90.00
_cell.angle_gamma   90.00
#
_symmetry.space_group_name_H-M   'P 1'
#
loop_
_entity.id
_entity.type
_entity.pdbx_description
1 polymer ?
#
loop_
_entity_poly.entity_id
_entity_poly.type
_entity_poly.pdbx_seq_one_letter_code
_entity_poly.pdbx_strand_id
1 'polypeptide(L)'
;MIVGKSTNTTLFLVPGLSINVEDVKSKYGFINGFLKETGKDAPCKYPVYLLFMPPEFESFQEFVDKEYKDNTGILADYDYAGGFVVLVYKFPTSFERVYRRFIKGEYSKFSPEYVPLLPAYEKSPDGSNVVNMSLQLMVIFKVPAFIATMEEIVDDVLADECWSIPDIKRETLNIESIRKKLNKQ
;
A
#
# COMPACT_ATOMS: atom_id res chain seq x y z
N MET A 1 4.29 17.00 8.08
CA MET A 1 4.04 15.57 7.78
C MET A 1 3.23 15.50 6.50
N ILE A 2 3.87 15.20 5.36
CA ILE A 2 3.19 15.18 4.06
C ILE A 2 2.10 14.11 4.09
N VAL A 3 0.88 14.54 3.83
CA VAL A 3 -0.32 13.71 3.76
C VAL A 3 -0.27 12.91 2.46
N GLY A 4 0.37 11.76 2.47
CA GLY A 4 0.01 10.69 1.56
C GLY A 4 -1.37 10.16 1.96
N LYS A 5 -2.37 10.22 1.05
CA LYS A 5 -3.66 9.51 1.23
C LYS A 5 -3.44 8.01 1.45
N SER A 6 -2.37 7.48 0.87
CA SER A 6 -1.95 6.08 0.97
C SER A 6 -1.09 5.81 2.20
N THR A 7 -1.23 4.61 2.77
CA THR A 7 -0.32 4.05 3.78
C THR A 7 1.01 3.63 3.15
N ASN A 8 2.03 3.40 3.98
CA ASN A 8 3.26 2.80 3.49
C ASN A 8 3.00 1.37 2.99
N THR A 9 2.05 0.63 3.60
CA THR A 9 1.65 -0.69 3.10
C THR A 9 1.18 -0.63 1.65
N THR A 10 0.33 0.32 1.30
CA THR A 10 -0.11 0.55 -0.09
C THR A 10 1.06 0.83 -1.02
N LEU A 11 1.97 1.71 -0.60
CA LEU A 11 3.07 2.14 -1.45
C LEU A 11 4.07 1.01 -1.71
N PHE A 12 4.40 0.22 -0.68
CA PHE A 12 5.58 -0.64 -0.70
C PHE A 12 5.29 -2.13 -0.59
N LEU A 13 4.14 -2.56 -0.04
CA LEU A 13 3.81 -3.99 0.12
C LEU A 13 2.74 -4.47 -0.87
N VAL A 14 1.71 -3.67 -1.16
CA VAL A 14 0.66 -4.10 -2.11
C VAL A 14 1.21 -4.50 -3.49
N PRO A 15 2.22 -3.81 -4.08
CA PRO A 15 2.81 -4.27 -5.34
C PRO A 15 3.43 -5.67 -5.26
N GLY A 16 3.91 -6.06 -4.07
CA GLY A 16 4.44 -7.40 -3.80
C GLY A 16 3.40 -8.51 -3.77
N LEU A 17 2.10 -8.18 -3.76
CA LEU A 17 1.00 -9.15 -3.88
C LEU A 17 0.67 -9.51 -5.34
N SER A 18 1.44 -8.99 -6.30
CA SER A 18 1.15 -9.10 -7.74
C SER A 18 -0.19 -8.47 -8.15
N ILE A 19 -0.69 -7.53 -7.33
CA ILE A 19 -1.89 -6.74 -7.61
C ILE A 19 -1.46 -5.42 -8.25
N ASN A 20 -2.02 -5.12 -9.42
CA ASN A 20 -1.88 -3.79 -10.02
C ASN A 20 -2.80 -2.80 -9.29
N VAL A 21 -2.21 -1.96 -8.44
CA VAL A 21 -2.92 -0.98 -7.59
C VAL A 21 -3.80 -0.04 -8.42
N GLU A 22 -3.35 0.44 -9.57
CA GLU A 22 -4.12 1.37 -10.39
C GLU A 22 -5.32 0.69 -11.05
N ASP A 23 -5.17 -0.57 -11.46
CA ASP A 23 -6.27 -1.36 -12.02
C ASP A 23 -7.34 -1.63 -10.97
N VAL A 24 -6.95 -2.10 -9.78
CA VAL A 24 -7.93 -2.41 -8.73
C VAL A 24 -8.54 -1.15 -8.11
N LYS A 25 -7.84 -0.02 -8.14
CA LYS A 25 -8.39 1.27 -7.75
C LYS A 25 -9.45 1.76 -8.73
N SER A 26 -9.16 1.71 -10.03
CA SER A 26 -10.07 2.19 -11.07
C SER A 26 -11.29 1.28 -11.27
N LYS A 27 -11.12 -0.05 -11.14
CA LYS A 27 -12.20 -1.02 -11.39
C LYS A 27 -12.98 -1.40 -10.13
N TYR A 28 -12.31 -1.53 -9.00
CA TYR A 28 -12.84 -2.18 -7.81
C TYR A 28 -12.90 -1.28 -6.57
N GLY A 29 -12.57 0.01 -6.73
CA GLY A 29 -12.67 0.98 -5.64
C GLY A 29 -11.68 0.73 -4.51
N PHE A 30 -10.47 0.27 -4.82
CA PHE A 30 -9.39 0.13 -3.82
C PHE A 30 -9.10 1.47 -3.13
N ILE A 31 -9.03 1.44 -1.79
CA ILE A 31 -8.80 2.61 -0.94
C ILE A 31 -7.38 2.60 -0.37
N ASN A 32 -6.99 1.54 0.33
CA ASN A 32 -5.69 1.42 0.99
C ASN A 32 -5.38 -0.01 1.44
N GLY A 33 -4.11 -0.30 1.61
CA GLY A 33 -3.56 -1.47 2.30
C GLY A 33 -3.16 -1.16 3.75
N PHE A 34 -3.20 -2.15 4.62
CA PHE A 34 -2.87 -2.03 6.05
C PHE A 34 -2.11 -3.26 6.54
N LEU A 35 -1.31 -3.10 7.61
CA LEU A 35 -0.60 -4.19 8.27
C LEU A 35 -1.46 -4.95 9.27
N LYS A 36 -2.46 -4.26 9.83
CA LYS A 36 -3.27 -4.75 10.95
C LYS A 36 -4.69 -4.26 10.83
N GLU A 37 -5.56 -4.87 11.63
CA GLU A 37 -6.92 -4.44 11.83
C GLU A 37 -7.23 -4.31 13.32
N THR A 38 -8.04 -3.31 13.66
CA THR A 38 -8.43 -3.06 15.06
C THR A 38 -9.29 -4.21 15.58
N GLY A 39 -8.90 -4.78 16.73
CA GLY A 39 -9.72 -5.79 17.42
C GLY A 39 -9.69 -7.19 16.81
N LYS A 40 -8.77 -7.46 15.86
CA LYS A 40 -8.55 -8.79 15.30
C LYS A 40 -7.09 -9.21 15.42
N ASP A 41 -6.88 -10.49 15.72
CA ASP A 41 -5.56 -11.09 15.66
C ASP A 41 -5.13 -11.32 14.21
N ALA A 42 -3.82 -11.31 13.98
CA ALA A 42 -3.25 -11.55 12.67
C ALA A 42 -3.50 -13.01 12.24
N PRO A 43 -4.13 -13.27 11.07
CA PRO A 43 -4.42 -14.63 10.62
C PRO A 43 -3.17 -15.38 10.15
N CYS A 44 -2.05 -14.69 9.94
CA CYS A 44 -0.77 -15.26 9.60
C CYS A 44 0.38 -14.36 10.06
N LYS A 45 1.63 -14.78 9.79
CA LYS A 45 2.85 -14.05 10.18
C LYS A 45 3.02 -12.70 9.45
N TYR A 46 2.53 -12.60 8.20
CA TYR A 46 2.71 -11.43 7.33
C TYR A 46 1.40 -11.08 6.63
N PRO A 47 0.36 -10.65 7.38
CA PRO A 47 -0.89 -10.28 6.77
C PRO A 47 -0.77 -8.92 6.07
N VAL A 48 -1.54 -8.74 5.01
CA VAL A 48 -1.80 -7.46 4.36
C VAL A 48 -3.30 -7.36 4.14
N TYR A 49 -3.91 -6.32 4.71
CA TYR A 49 -5.35 -6.07 4.61
C TYR A 49 -5.59 -5.02 3.55
N LEU A 50 -6.44 -5.29 2.57
CA LEU A 50 -6.79 -4.36 1.50
C LEU A 50 -8.24 -3.92 1.67
N LEU A 51 -8.47 -2.62 1.80
CA LEU A 51 -9.80 -2.04 1.91
C LEU A 51 -10.28 -1.57 0.53
N PHE A 52 -11.51 -1.98 0.20
CA PHE A 52 -12.23 -1.60 -1.01
C PHE A 52 -13.57 -0.97 -0.66
N MET A 53 -14.08 -0.16 -1.58
CA MET A 53 -15.48 0.25 -1.65
C MET A 53 -15.95 0.04 -3.09
N PRO A 54 -16.35 -1.20 -3.44
CA PRO A 54 -16.64 -1.57 -4.82
C PRO A 54 -17.78 -0.74 -5.41
N PRO A 55 -17.61 -0.17 -6.61
CA PRO A 55 -18.69 0.57 -7.27
C PRO A 55 -19.78 -0.37 -7.83
N GLU A 56 -19.41 -1.60 -8.15
CA GLU A 56 -20.29 -2.64 -8.69
C GLU A 56 -19.85 -3.97 -8.03
N PHE A 57 -20.81 -4.70 -7.45
CA PHE A 57 -20.52 -5.82 -6.56
C PHE A 57 -20.31 -7.14 -7.32
N GLU A 58 -21.00 -7.35 -8.44
CA GLU A 58 -20.90 -8.57 -9.24
C GLU A 58 -19.49 -8.74 -9.82
N SER A 59 -18.97 -7.70 -10.47
CA SER A 59 -17.61 -7.63 -11.02
C SER A 59 -16.52 -7.71 -9.94
N PHE A 60 -16.79 -7.19 -8.74
CA PHE A 60 -15.89 -7.34 -7.60
C PHE A 60 -15.85 -8.78 -7.09
N GLN A 61 -17.00 -9.44 -7.00
CA GLN A 61 -17.08 -10.85 -6.61
C GLN A 61 -16.34 -11.74 -7.61
N GLU A 62 -16.47 -11.49 -8.92
CA GLU A 62 -15.69 -12.21 -9.95
C GLU A 62 -14.18 -12.07 -9.75
N PHE A 63 -13.72 -10.87 -9.36
CA PHE A 63 -12.33 -10.62 -9.01
C PHE A 63 -11.90 -11.45 -7.79
N VAL A 64 -12.67 -11.42 -6.70
CA VAL A 64 -12.38 -12.19 -5.48
C VAL A 64 -12.36 -13.69 -5.76
N ASP A 65 -13.34 -14.20 -6.51
CA ASP A 65 -13.41 -15.61 -6.90
C ASP A 65 -12.18 -16.04 -7.71
N LYS A 66 -11.67 -15.15 -8.57
CA LYS A 66 -10.45 -15.40 -9.33
C LYS A 66 -9.22 -15.46 -8.42
N GLU A 67 -9.09 -14.55 -7.47
CA GLU A 67 -7.97 -14.54 -6.50
C GLU A 67 -7.92 -15.85 -5.68
N TYR A 68 -9.08 -16.38 -5.28
CA TYR A 68 -9.17 -17.69 -4.62
C TYR A 68 -8.77 -18.84 -5.55
N LYS A 69 -9.23 -18.83 -6.81
CA LYS A 69 -8.92 -19.88 -7.81
C LYS A 69 -7.43 -19.90 -8.16
N ASP A 70 -6.82 -18.73 -8.31
CA ASP A 70 -5.42 -18.58 -8.69
C ASP A 70 -4.47 -18.79 -7.49
N ASN A 71 -5.02 -18.98 -6.28
CA ASN A 71 -4.29 -19.19 -5.03
C ASN A 71 -3.23 -18.09 -4.78
N THR A 72 -3.62 -16.83 -5.00
CA THR A 72 -2.76 -15.63 -4.92
C THR A 72 -2.34 -15.27 -3.48
N GLY A 73 -2.74 -16.08 -2.51
CA GLY A 73 -2.48 -15.86 -1.09
C GLY A 73 -3.59 -15.12 -0.36
N ILE A 74 -4.75 -14.89 -1.00
CA ILE A 74 -5.95 -14.46 -0.29
C ILE A 74 -6.33 -15.50 0.79
N LEU A 75 -6.62 -15.01 1.98
CA LEU A 75 -6.95 -15.80 3.17
C LEU A 75 -8.41 -15.66 3.59
N ALA A 76 -8.96 -14.46 3.38
CA ALA A 76 -10.32 -14.12 3.76
C ALA A 76 -10.77 -12.87 2.99
N ASP A 77 -12.08 -12.77 2.83
CA ASP A 77 -12.81 -11.59 2.40
C ASP A 77 -14.02 -11.41 3.33
N TYR A 78 -14.35 -10.16 3.68
CA TYR A 78 -15.53 -9.85 4.50
C TYR A 78 -15.99 -8.42 4.32
N ASP A 79 -17.30 -8.25 4.50
CA ASP A 79 -17.98 -6.98 4.36
C ASP A 79 -18.02 -6.18 5.66
N TYR A 80 -18.05 -4.87 5.48
CA TYR A 80 -18.35 -3.87 6.49
C TYR A 80 -19.55 -3.03 6.08
N ALA A 81 -20.28 -2.54 7.08
CA ALA A 81 -21.42 -1.65 6.86
C ALA A 81 -21.02 -0.42 6.02
N GLY A 82 -21.87 -0.07 5.06
CA GLY A 82 -21.62 1.04 4.12
C GLY A 82 -20.93 0.64 2.82
N GLY A 83 -20.93 -0.65 2.46
CA GLY A 83 -20.42 -1.14 1.18
C GLY A 83 -18.89 -1.28 1.13
N PHE A 84 -18.23 -1.30 2.28
CA PHE A 84 -16.79 -1.55 2.35
C PHE A 84 -16.54 -3.05 2.36
N VAL A 85 -15.52 -3.49 1.64
CA VAL A 85 -15.06 -4.88 1.64
C VAL A 85 -13.59 -4.92 2.00
N VAL A 86 -13.19 -5.90 2.81
CA VAL A 86 -11.79 -6.12 3.16
C VAL A 86 -11.35 -7.47 2.62
N LEU A 87 -10.24 -7.46 1.90
CA LEU A 87 -9.52 -8.68 1.50
C LEU A 87 -8.26 -8.81 2.35
N VAL A 88 -7.99 -10.02 2.84
CA VAL A 88 -6.80 -10.30 3.65
C VAL A 88 -5.89 -11.23 2.89
N TYR A 89 -4.66 -10.80 2.63
CA TYR A 89 -3.64 -11.57 1.93
C TYR A 89 -2.53 -12.01 2.89
N LYS A 90 -1.98 -13.19 2.62
CA LYS A 90 -0.67 -13.60 3.12
C LYS A 90 0.40 -13.05 2.18
N PHE A 91 1.29 -12.21 2.70
CA PHE A 91 2.41 -11.71 1.91
C PHE A 91 3.34 -12.85 1.47
N PRO A 92 3.86 -12.84 0.22
CA PRO A 92 4.69 -13.92 -0.30
C PRO A 92 5.91 -14.22 0.56
N THR A 93 6.13 -15.50 0.86
CA THR A 93 7.25 -15.93 1.71
C THR A 93 8.62 -15.72 1.05
N SER A 94 8.68 -15.69 -0.28
CA SER A 94 9.89 -15.30 -1.05
C SER A 94 10.36 -13.89 -0.70
N PHE A 95 9.45 -13.00 -0.29
CA PHE A 95 9.73 -11.61 0.07
C PHE A 95 9.64 -11.34 1.57
N GLU A 96 9.77 -12.37 2.42
CA GLU A 96 9.76 -12.23 3.89
C GLU A 96 10.79 -11.21 4.41
N ARG A 97 11.97 -11.17 3.79
CA ARG A 97 13.02 -10.19 4.12
C ARG A 97 12.61 -8.76 3.78
N VAL A 98 11.88 -8.56 2.67
CA VAL A 98 11.34 -7.25 2.28
C VAL A 98 10.32 -6.80 3.32
N TYR A 99 9.38 -7.66 3.72
CA TYR A 99 8.41 -7.32 4.76
C TYR A 99 9.10 -6.90 6.07
N ARG A 100 10.14 -7.63 6.50
CA ARG A 100 10.91 -7.27 7.71
C ARG A 100 11.64 -5.94 7.58
N ARG A 101 12.22 -5.64 6.42
CA ARG A 101 12.89 -4.36 6.12
C ARG A 101 11.87 -3.21 6.08
N PHE A 102 10.71 -3.44 5.48
CA PHE A 102 9.59 -2.51 5.44
C PHE A 102 9.18 -2.06 6.85
N ILE A 103 9.00 -3.00 7.79
CA ILE A 103 8.63 -2.67 9.19
C ILE A 103 9.68 -1.79 9.88
N LYS A 104 10.96 -1.92 9.48
CA LYS A 104 12.08 -1.12 9.99
C LYS A 104 12.31 0.18 9.22
N GLY A 105 11.56 0.43 8.14
CA GLY A 105 11.78 1.53 7.20
C GLY A 105 13.07 1.44 6.38
N GLU A 106 13.67 0.24 6.27
CA GLU A 106 14.92 0.02 5.51
C GLU A 106 14.61 -0.17 4.01
N TYR A 107 13.97 0.82 3.39
CA TYR A 107 13.46 0.74 2.01
C TYR A 107 14.59 0.62 0.99
N SER A 108 15.67 1.37 1.18
CA SER A 108 16.85 1.32 0.30
C SER A 108 17.51 -0.06 0.23
N LYS A 109 17.20 -0.92 1.19
CA LYS A 109 17.68 -2.30 1.26
C LYS A 109 16.69 -3.28 0.64
N PHE A 110 15.64 -2.88 -0.07
CA PHE A 110 14.76 -3.84 -0.74
C PHE A 110 15.53 -4.69 -1.75
N SER A 111 15.12 -5.96 -1.90
CA SER A 111 15.91 -6.88 -2.73
C SER A 111 15.76 -6.54 -4.21
N PRO A 112 16.81 -6.74 -5.04
CA PRO A 112 16.76 -6.44 -6.46
C PRO A 112 15.64 -7.15 -7.22
N GLU A 113 15.16 -8.30 -6.74
CA GLU A 113 14.06 -9.05 -7.32
C GLU A 113 12.69 -8.46 -6.97
N TYR A 114 12.62 -7.66 -5.89
CA TYR A 114 11.39 -7.02 -5.45
C TYR A 114 11.19 -5.64 -6.08
N VAL A 115 12.28 -4.88 -6.27
CA VAL A 115 12.24 -3.51 -6.83
C VAL A 115 11.46 -3.44 -8.17
N PRO A 116 11.59 -4.40 -9.12
CA PRO A 116 10.82 -4.39 -10.37
C PRO A 116 9.30 -4.55 -10.21
N LEU A 117 8.82 -5.00 -9.05
CA LEU A 117 7.39 -5.11 -8.77
C LEU A 117 6.76 -3.76 -8.42
N LEU A 118 7.58 -2.78 -8.03
CA LEU A 118 7.11 -1.45 -7.70
C LEU A 118 6.80 -0.67 -8.98
N PRO A 119 5.84 0.27 -8.94
CA PRO A 119 5.59 1.15 -10.07
C PRO A 119 6.90 1.84 -10.48
N ALA A 120 7.29 1.75 -11.74
CA ALA A 120 8.51 2.41 -12.21
C ALA A 120 8.30 3.92 -12.39
N TYR A 121 7.09 4.28 -12.80
CA TYR A 121 6.76 5.64 -13.18
C TYR A 121 5.36 6.04 -12.73
N GLU A 122 5.18 7.34 -12.55
CA GLU A 122 3.90 7.96 -12.27
C GLU A 122 3.58 9.01 -13.35
N LYS A 123 2.27 9.16 -13.64
CA LYS A 123 1.81 10.26 -14.50
C LYS A 123 2.11 11.58 -13.81
N SER A 124 2.49 12.58 -14.60
CA SER A 124 2.72 13.90 -14.02
C SER A 124 1.43 14.47 -13.40
N PRO A 125 1.54 15.18 -12.25
CA PRO A 125 0.38 15.75 -11.57
C PRO A 125 -0.43 16.73 -12.42
N ASP A 126 0.21 17.35 -13.42
CA ASP A 126 -0.38 18.30 -14.36
C ASP A 126 -1.09 17.64 -15.56
N GLY A 127 -1.11 16.30 -15.63
CA GLY A 127 -1.69 15.56 -16.75
C GLY A 127 -0.85 15.59 -18.02
N SER A 128 0.37 16.12 -17.97
CA SER A 128 1.30 16.06 -19.09
C SER A 128 1.82 14.63 -19.31
N ASN A 129 2.30 14.37 -20.53
CA ASN A 129 2.94 13.09 -20.88
C ASN A 129 4.36 12.95 -20.29
N VAL A 130 4.77 13.86 -19.39
CA VAL A 130 6.02 13.72 -18.67
C VAL A 130 5.89 12.56 -17.69
N VAL A 131 6.81 11.62 -17.80
CA VAL A 131 6.85 10.41 -16.99
C VAL A 131 7.93 10.61 -15.93
N ASN A 132 7.52 10.70 -14.67
CA ASN A 132 8.46 10.83 -13.56
C ASN A 132 8.74 9.46 -12.94
N MET A 133 9.94 9.30 -12.37
CA MET A 133 10.24 8.17 -11.50
C MET A 133 9.23 8.14 -10.34
N SER A 134 8.73 6.95 -10.01
CA SER A 134 7.76 6.82 -8.91
C SER A 134 8.35 7.22 -7.55
N LEU A 135 7.47 7.58 -6.62
CA LEU A 135 7.86 7.88 -5.25
C LEU A 135 8.66 6.73 -4.62
N GLN A 136 8.21 5.49 -4.85
CA GLN A 136 8.83 4.29 -4.29
C GLN A 136 10.27 4.14 -4.75
N LEU A 137 10.54 4.35 -6.05
CA LEU A 137 11.88 4.24 -6.59
C LEU A 137 12.77 5.41 -6.15
N MET A 138 12.22 6.63 -6.05
CA MET A 138 12.96 7.77 -5.50
C MET A 138 13.42 7.52 -4.06
N VAL A 139 12.57 6.90 -3.24
CA VAL A 139 12.89 6.48 -1.87
C VAL A 139 13.96 5.39 -1.86
N ILE A 140 13.77 4.30 -2.63
CA ILE A 140 14.69 3.16 -2.63
C ILE A 140 16.08 3.54 -3.13
N PHE A 141 16.14 4.33 -4.21
CA PHE A 141 17.41 4.74 -4.80
C PHE A 141 18.00 5.99 -4.15
N LYS A 142 17.34 6.55 -3.11
CA LYS A 142 17.82 7.73 -2.39
C LYS A 142 18.17 8.87 -3.36
N VAL A 143 17.23 9.19 -4.25
CA VAL A 143 17.46 10.19 -5.31
C VAL A 143 17.81 11.55 -4.67
N PRO A 144 18.98 12.16 -4.99
CA PRO A 144 19.45 13.35 -4.27
C PRO A 144 18.47 14.53 -4.28
N ALA A 145 17.84 14.81 -5.42
CA ALA A 145 16.85 15.89 -5.54
C ALA A 145 15.60 15.63 -4.68
N PHE A 146 15.20 14.36 -4.54
CA PHE A 146 14.11 13.96 -3.66
C PHE A 146 14.49 14.14 -2.19
N ILE A 147 15.70 13.72 -1.80
CA ILE A 147 16.22 13.91 -0.43
C ILE A 147 16.24 15.39 -0.07
N ALA A 148 16.83 16.24 -0.90
CA ALA A 148 16.89 17.68 -0.64
C ALA A 148 15.49 18.30 -0.46
N THR A 149 14.53 17.88 -1.30
CA THR A 149 13.12 18.30 -1.17
C THR A 149 12.52 17.84 0.16
N MET A 150 12.80 16.60 0.59
CA MET A 150 12.26 16.07 1.83
C MET A 150 12.90 16.75 3.05
N GLU A 151 14.21 17.04 3.03
CA GLU A 151 14.94 17.78 4.07
C GLU A 151 14.38 19.19 4.24
N GLU A 152 14.09 19.89 3.15
CA GLU A 152 13.43 21.20 3.18
C GLU A 152 12.04 21.13 3.83
N ILE A 153 11.27 20.07 3.55
CA ILE A 153 9.92 19.91 4.09
C ILE A 153 9.93 19.57 5.59
N VAL A 154 10.91 18.81 6.06
CA VAL A 154 11.03 18.47 7.49
C VAL A 154 11.84 19.50 8.27
N ASP A 155 12.46 20.45 7.57
CA ASP A 155 13.38 21.45 8.13
C ASP A 155 14.50 20.80 8.96
N ASP A 156 15.02 19.67 8.47
CA ASP A 156 16.03 18.85 9.14
C ASP A 156 16.78 17.97 8.14
N VAL A 157 17.98 17.52 8.51
CA VAL A 157 18.79 16.57 7.73
C VAL A 157 18.24 15.17 7.94
N LEU A 158 18.02 14.45 6.85
CA LEU A 158 17.50 13.10 6.93
C LEU A 158 18.57 12.12 7.43
N ALA A 159 18.13 11.12 8.19
CA ALA A 159 18.97 10.00 8.57
C ALA A 159 19.31 9.11 7.35
N ASP A 160 19.87 7.92 7.59
CA ASP A 160 20.24 6.99 6.50
C ASP A 160 19.07 6.72 5.53
N GLU A 161 17.83 6.60 6.01
CA GLU A 161 16.65 6.41 5.16
C GLU A 161 15.88 7.73 4.97
N CYS A 162 15.45 8.00 3.74
CA CYS A 162 14.78 9.26 3.38
C CYS A 162 13.24 9.21 3.46
N TRP A 163 12.68 8.10 3.95
CA TRP A 163 11.25 7.91 4.14
C TRP A 163 10.96 7.39 5.54
N SER A 164 9.83 7.80 6.12
CA SER A 164 9.50 7.40 7.48
C SER A 164 9.17 5.91 7.59
N ILE A 165 9.57 5.29 8.70
CA ILE A 165 9.06 3.97 9.11
C ILE A 165 7.52 3.94 9.07
N PRO A 166 6.89 2.78 8.85
CA PRO A 166 5.43 2.67 8.84
C PRO A 166 4.83 3.06 10.21
N ASP A 167 4.02 4.11 10.25
CA ASP A 167 3.29 4.50 11.47
C ASP A 167 2.17 3.52 11.73
N ILE A 168 2.33 2.65 12.74
CA ILE A 168 1.36 1.60 13.09
C ILE A 168 -0.06 2.13 13.27
N LYS A 169 -0.27 3.36 13.74
CA LYS A 169 -1.61 3.94 13.85
C LYS A 169 -2.24 4.17 12.48
N ARG A 170 -1.45 4.58 11.50
CA ARG A 170 -1.88 4.76 10.10
C ARG A 170 -1.94 3.44 9.33
N GLU A 171 -1.09 2.48 9.67
CA GLU A 171 -1.05 1.14 9.09
C GLU A 171 -2.08 0.17 9.70
N THR A 172 -2.94 0.64 10.60
CA THR A 172 -4.02 -0.16 11.20
C THR A 172 -5.36 0.23 10.59
N LEU A 173 -6.05 -0.74 9.99
CA LEU A 173 -7.42 -0.61 9.55
C LEU A 173 -8.32 -0.36 10.77
N ASN A 174 -8.95 0.80 10.78
CA ASN A 174 -10.00 1.16 11.74
C ASN A 174 -11.19 1.70 10.95
N ILE A 175 -12.13 0.82 10.62
CA ILE A 175 -13.24 1.13 9.72
C ILE A 175 -14.10 2.29 10.24
N GLU A 176 -14.33 2.36 11.55
CA GLU A 176 -15.12 3.41 12.18
C GLU A 176 -14.46 4.80 12.02
N SER A 177 -13.13 4.86 12.15
CA SER A 177 -12.38 6.10 11.93
C SER A 177 -12.38 6.51 10.46
N ILE A 178 -12.33 5.55 9.54
CA ILE A 178 -12.37 5.80 8.10
C ILE A 178 -13.75 6.33 7.68
N ARG A 179 -14.83 5.66 8.11
CA ARG A 179 -16.22 6.08 7.85
C ARG A 179 -16.50 7.49 8.34
N LYS A 180 -16.05 7.83 9.56
CA LYS A 180 -16.19 9.19 10.12
C LYS A 180 -15.47 10.26 9.30
N LYS A 181 -14.37 9.92 8.63
CA LYS A 181 -13.63 10.86 7.75
C LYS A 181 -14.34 11.02 6.41
N LEU A 182 -14.87 9.94 5.85
CA LEU A 182 -15.60 9.97 4.57
C LEU A 182 -16.93 10.70 4.67
N ASN A 183 -17.67 10.57 5.78
CA ASN A 183 -18.94 11.29 5.98
C ASN A 183 -18.78 12.80 6.27
N LYS A 184 -17.54 13.29 6.42
CA LYS A 184 -17.23 14.72 6.67
C LYS A 184 -16.72 15.44 5.42
N GLN A 185 -16.63 14.76 4.28
CA GLN A 185 -16.28 15.30 2.97
C GLN A 185 -17.56 15.45 2.13
#